data_AF-A0A806KBZ7-F1
#
_entry.id   AF-A0A806KBZ7-F1
#
_cell.length_a   1.000
_cell.length_b   1.000
_cell.length_c   1.000
_cell.angle_alpha   90.00
_cell.angle_beta   90.00
_cell.angle_gamma   90.00
#
_symmetry.space_group_name_H-M   'P 1'
#
loop_
_entity.id
_entity.type
_entity.pdbx_description
1 polymer ?
#
loop_
_entity_poly.entity_id
_entity_poly.type
_entity_poly.pdbx_seq_one_letter_code
_entity_poly.pdbx_strand_id
1 'polypeptide(L)'
;MRAWCDVFDKNLENNPDIASIKESYKLIAELIDAEILKGINSERILLIGFSQGAAMALHAAFHYPKKLAGAASLSSFFPSAATMPKNSANAKIPIFFGHGNSDPVVPPALSQKSVDFLKSSGIPVEWHTYNIKHSICIEELKELGMWIAERLRGIA
;
A
#
# COMPACT_ATOMS: atom_id res chain seq x y z
N MET A 1 -16.75 -12.27 10.02
CA MET A 1 -16.37 -10.96 9.44
C MET A 1 -15.55 -11.29 8.20
N ARG A 2 -15.85 -10.72 7.01
CA ARG A 2 -15.02 -10.99 5.81
C ARG A 2 -13.73 -10.17 5.94
N ALA A 3 -12.59 -10.84 5.86
CA ALA A 3 -11.27 -10.21 5.81
C ALA A 3 -10.86 -10.00 4.34
N TRP A 4 -9.83 -9.18 4.09
CA TRP A 4 -9.29 -9.03 2.73
C TRP A 4 -8.51 -10.25 2.26
N CYS A 5 -7.90 -10.98 3.20
CA CYS A 5 -7.37 -12.30 2.94
C CYS A 5 -7.51 -13.17 4.19
N ASP A 6 -7.61 -14.49 3.98
CA ASP A 6 -7.68 -15.46 5.06
C ASP A 6 -6.28 -15.63 5.68
N VAL A 7 -5.97 -14.66 6.55
CA VAL A 7 -4.88 -14.65 7.55
C VAL A 7 -3.45 -14.58 6.98
N PHE A 8 -2.75 -13.50 7.33
CA PHE A 8 -1.31 -13.54 7.54
C PHE A 8 -1.11 -14.22 8.90
N ASP A 9 -0.59 -15.45 8.95
CA ASP A 9 -0.42 -16.20 10.19
C ASP A 9 0.46 -15.41 11.19
N LYS A 10 0.62 -15.89 12.43
CA LYS A 10 1.56 -15.28 13.42
C LYS A 10 2.97 -15.08 12.87
N ASN A 11 3.31 -15.78 11.80
CA ASN A 11 4.40 -15.45 10.89
C ASN A 11 3.86 -14.63 9.72
N LEU A 12 3.72 -13.32 9.90
CA LEU A 12 3.11 -12.39 8.93
C LEU A 12 3.72 -12.43 7.52
N GLU A 13 4.93 -12.98 7.38
CA GLU A 13 5.64 -13.17 6.10
C GLU A 13 5.37 -14.54 5.44
N ASN A 14 4.97 -15.57 6.19
CA ASN A 14 4.94 -16.96 5.72
C ASN A 14 3.52 -17.44 5.44
N ASN A 15 3.24 -17.62 4.16
CA ASN A 15 2.07 -18.31 3.60
C ASN A 15 0.77 -17.48 3.53
N PRO A 16 0.79 -16.30 2.88
CA PRO A 16 -0.46 -15.63 2.57
C PRO A 16 -1.30 -16.52 1.62
N ASP A 17 -2.60 -16.64 1.89
CA ASP A 17 -3.51 -17.30 0.96
C ASP A 17 -3.58 -16.50 -0.37
N ILE A 18 -2.83 -17.00 -1.35
CA ILE A 18 -2.71 -16.40 -2.68
C ILE A 18 -4.07 -16.32 -3.37
N ALA A 19 -5.01 -17.22 -3.07
CA ALA A 19 -6.33 -17.19 -3.67
C ALA A 19 -7.12 -15.96 -3.18
N SER A 20 -7.18 -15.74 -1.87
CA SER A 20 -7.87 -14.56 -1.32
C SER A 20 -7.16 -13.24 -1.65
N ILE A 21 -5.83 -13.20 -1.76
CA ILE A 21 -5.12 -12.01 -2.28
C ILE A 21 -5.57 -11.70 -3.72
N LYS A 22 -5.65 -12.71 -4.58
CA LYS A 22 -6.11 -12.53 -5.97
C LYS A 22 -7.57 -12.07 -6.06
N GLU A 23 -8.42 -12.58 -5.17
CA GLU A 23 -9.83 -12.15 -5.08
C GLU A 23 -9.93 -10.68 -4.66
N SER A 24 -9.21 -10.29 -3.60
CA SER A 24 -9.15 -8.89 -3.16
C SER A 24 -8.56 -7.96 -4.21
N TYR A 25 -7.50 -8.40 -4.91
CA TYR A 25 -6.96 -7.66 -6.06
C TYR A 25 -8.05 -7.42 -7.11
N LYS A 26 -8.81 -8.44 -7.49
CA LYS A 26 -9.86 -8.32 -8.50
C LYS A 26 -10.90 -7.29 -8.09
N LEU A 27 -11.36 -7.31 -6.83
CA LEU A 27 -12.32 -6.35 -6.32
C LEU A 27 -11.77 -4.91 -6.33
N ILE A 28 -10.52 -4.72 -5.91
CA ILE A 28 -9.87 -3.40 -5.93
C ILE A 28 -9.69 -2.92 -7.38
N ALA A 29 -9.27 -3.79 -8.30
CA ALA A 29 -9.10 -3.45 -9.72
C ALA A 29 -10.43 -3.05 -10.37
N GLU A 30 -11.52 -3.75 -10.06
CA GLU A 30 -12.88 -3.40 -10.53
C GLU A 30 -13.32 -2.02 -10.03
N LEU A 31 -12.98 -1.66 -8.78
CA LEU A 31 -13.25 -0.32 -8.25
C LEU A 31 -12.44 0.75 -8.99
N ILE A 32 -11.15 0.50 -9.27
CA ILE A 32 -10.31 1.44 -10.04
C ILE A 32 -10.88 1.60 -11.46
N ASP A 33 -11.24 0.51 -12.12
CA ASP A 33 -11.83 0.53 -13.46
C ASP A 33 -13.16 1.30 -13.47
N ALA A 34 -14.00 1.14 -12.45
CA ALA A 34 -15.25 1.88 -12.32
C ALA A 34 -15.03 3.39 -12.19
N GLU A 35 -14.01 3.84 -11.45
CA GLU A 35 -13.66 5.27 -11.37
C GLU A 35 -13.09 5.81 -12.69
N ILE A 36 -12.30 4.99 -13.40
CA ILE A 36 -11.80 5.35 -14.74
C ILE A 36 -12.95 5.50 -15.74
N LEU A 37 -13.95 4.62 -15.69
CA LEU A 37 -15.14 4.71 -16.54
C LEU A 37 -15.96 5.98 -16.28
N LYS A 38 -15.89 6.54 -15.06
CA LYS A 38 -16.48 7.85 -14.73
C LYS A 38 -15.65 9.03 -15.23
N GLY A 39 -14.53 8.79 -15.89
CA GLY A 39 -13.66 9.81 -16.48
C GLY A 39 -12.47 10.22 -15.60
N ILE A 40 -12.22 9.54 -14.47
CA ILE A 40 -11.06 9.83 -13.63
C ILE A 40 -9.82 9.19 -14.28
N ASN A 41 -8.83 10.00 -14.65
CA ASN A 41 -7.55 9.47 -15.14
C ASN A 41 -6.90 8.59 -14.05
N SER A 42 -6.36 7.41 -14.41
CA SER A 42 -5.71 6.50 -13.46
C SER A 42 -4.55 7.15 -12.72
N GLU A 43 -3.83 8.09 -13.36
CA GLU A 43 -2.78 8.88 -12.74
C GLU A 43 -3.29 9.90 -11.71
N ARG A 44 -4.61 9.94 -11.45
CA ARG A 44 -5.26 10.70 -10.38
C ARG A 44 -5.87 9.79 -9.29
N ILE A 45 -5.59 8.50 -9.33
CA ILE A 45 -6.10 7.51 -8.37
C ILE A 45 -4.96 7.11 -7.42
N LEU A 46 -5.21 7.21 -6.12
CA LEU A 46 -4.32 6.76 -5.05
C LEU A 46 -4.95 5.56 -4.33
N LEU A 47 -4.15 4.56 -4.00
CA LEU A 47 -4.59 3.45 -3.14
C LEU A 47 -3.99 3.61 -1.74
N ILE A 48 -4.85 3.73 -0.74
CA ILE A 48 -4.44 3.98 0.65
C ILE A 48 -5.10 2.93 1.53
N GLY A 49 -4.34 2.32 2.42
CA GLY A 49 -4.89 1.34 3.36
C GLY A 49 -4.22 1.39 4.72
N PHE A 50 -4.81 0.64 5.65
CA PHE A 50 -4.30 0.41 7.00
C PHE A 50 -4.17 -1.08 7.25
N SER A 51 -3.08 -1.52 7.90
CA SER A 51 -2.85 -2.92 8.28
C SER A 51 -3.03 -3.86 7.06
N GLN A 52 -3.86 -4.90 7.15
CA GLN A 52 -4.14 -5.79 6.02
C GLN A 52 -4.62 -5.05 4.76
N GLY A 53 -5.40 -3.98 4.91
CA GLY A 53 -5.86 -3.17 3.78
C GLY A 53 -4.71 -2.44 3.06
N ALA A 54 -3.68 -2.01 3.80
CA ALA A 54 -2.48 -1.42 3.21
C ALA A 54 -1.68 -2.45 2.40
N ALA A 55 -1.54 -3.66 2.93
CA ALA A 55 -0.90 -4.77 2.22
C ALA A 55 -1.60 -5.06 0.88
N MET A 56 -2.94 -5.04 0.85
CA MET A 56 -3.72 -5.19 -0.38
C MET A 56 -3.64 -3.97 -1.29
N ALA A 57 -3.64 -2.76 -0.74
CA ALA A 57 -3.48 -1.53 -1.52
C ALA A 57 -2.14 -1.53 -2.28
N LEU A 58 -1.05 -1.90 -1.61
CA LEU A 58 0.26 -2.05 -2.24
C LEU A 58 0.25 -3.16 -3.30
N HIS A 59 -0.26 -4.35 -2.96
CA HIS A 59 -0.35 -5.47 -3.91
C HIS A 59 -1.12 -5.05 -5.18
N ALA A 60 -2.29 -4.44 -5.01
CA ALA A 60 -3.11 -3.99 -6.12
C ALA A 60 -2.41 -2.90 -6.94
N ALA A 61 -1.75 -1.93 -6.30
CA ALA A 61 -1.03 -0.88 -7.01
C ALA A 61 0.06 -1.44 -7.93
N PHE A 62 0.86 -2.40 -7.46
CA PHE A 62 1.92 -2.99 -8.30
C PHE A 62 1.38 -3.88 -9.42
N HIS A 63 0.23 -4.52 -9.25
CA HIS A 63 -0.35 -5.41 -10.26
C HIS A 63 -1.28 -4.71 -11.24
N TYR A 64 -1.79 -3.53 -10.89
CA TYR A 64 -2.71 -2.80 -11.75
C TYR A 64 -1.99 -2.37 -13.06
N PRO A 65 -2.60 -2.61 -14.24
CA PRO A 65 -1.92 -2.49 -15.52
C PRO A 65 -1.73 -1.04 -16.01
N LYS A 66 -2.36 -0.06 -15.36
CA LYS A 66 -2.18 1.36 -15.66
C LYS A 66 -1.43 2.05 -14.53
N LYS A 67 -0.70 3.09 -14.87
CA LYS A 67 -0.01 3.93 -13.89
C LYS A 67 -1.03 4.61 -12.97
N LEU A 68 -0.79 4.50 -11.67
CA LEU A 68 -1.55 5.14 -10.60
C LEU A 68 -0.76 6.35 -10.07
N ALA A 69 -1.45 7.24 -9.35
CA ALA A 69 -0.84 8.44 -8.77
C ALA A 69 0.17 8.12 -7.64
N GLY A 70 -0.02 6.98 -6.98
CA GLY A 70 0.68 6.66 -5.74
C GLY A 70 -0.04 5.61 -4.89
N ALA A 71 0.65 5.08 -3.88
CA ALA A 71 0.04 4.26 -2.84
C ALA A 71 0.50 4.68 -1.44
N ALA A 72 -0.33 4.46 -0.42
CA ALA A 72 0.04 4.70 0.96
C ALA A 72 -0.28 3.50 1.86
N SER A 73 0.68 3.17 2.72
CA SER A 73 0.65 2.04 3.63
C SER A 73 0.77 2.51 5.06
N LEU A 74 -0.29 2.33 5.86
CA LEU A 74 -0.33 2.70 7.27
C LEU A 74 -0.33 1.44 8.15
N SER A 75 0.59 1.36 9.11
CA SER A 75 0.70 0.25 10.06
C SER A 75 0.73 -1.15 9.42
N SER A 76 1.54 -1.34 8.38
CA SER A 76 1.52 -2.56 7.55
C SER A 76 2.89 -2.96 7.03
N PHE A 77 2.95 -3.96 6.16
CA PHE A 77 4.14 -4.50 5.52
C PHE A 77 3.84 -4.83 4.06
N PHE A 78 4.89 -5.04 3.26
CA PHE A 78 4.76 -5.51 1.90
C PHE A 78 4.66 -7.05 1.89
N PRO A 79 3.59 -7.66 1.34
CA PRO A 79 3.29 -9.09 1.52
C PRO A 79 4.41 -10.05 1.12
N SER A 80 5.08 -9.80 -0.01
CA SER A 80 6.21 -10.62 -0.46
C SER A 80 6.89 -10.04 -1.69
N ALA A 81 8.23 -9.96 -1.67
CA ALA A 81 9.05 -9.64 -2.83
C ALA A 81 8.78 -10.58 -4.03
N ALA A 82 8.45 -11.85 -3.78
CA ALA A 82 8.19 -12.83 -4.83
C ALA A 82 6.90 -12.51 -5.62
N THR A 83 6.01 -11.72 -5.05
CA THR A 83 4.77 -11.29 -5.71
C THR A 83 4.95 -10.01 -6.53
N MET A 84 6.11 -9.35 -6.50
CA MET A 84 6.30 -8.12 -7.27
C MET A 84 6.39 -8.44 -8.78
N PRO A 85 5.52 -7.85 -9.63
CA PRO A 85 5.53 -8.13 -11.05
C PRO A 85 6.75 -7.50 -11.73
N LYS A 86 7.42 -8.26 -12.61
CA LYS A 86 8.66 -7.83 -13.29
C LYS A 86 8.50 -6.57 -14.15
N ASN A 87 7.33 -6.40 -14.79
CA ASN A 87 7.03 -5.31 -15.73
C ASN A 87 5.81 -4.51 -15.27
N SER A 88 5.81 -4.04 -14.02
CA SER A 88 4.73 -3.21 -13.49
C SER A 88 4.66 -1.85 -14.18
N ALA A 89 3.45 -1.40 -14.56
CA ALA A 89 3.20 0.00 -14.93
C ALA A 89 3.52 0.97 -13.78
N ASN A 90 3.56 0.44 -12.55
CA ASN A 90 3.78 1.12 -11.29
C ASN A 90 5.16 0.83 -10.68
N ALA A 91 6.15 0.42 -11.49
CA ALA A 91 7.51 0.10 -11.01
C ALA A 91 8.24 1.28 -10.33
N LYS A 92 7.77 2.51 -10.52
CA LYS A 92 8.28 3.73 -9.86
C LYS A 92 7.18 4.50 -9.13
N ILE A 93 6.10 3.81 -8.74
CA ILE A 93 4.99 4.45 -8.02
C ILE A 93 5.50 5.08 -6.72
N PRO A 94 5.18 6.35 -6.41
CA PRO A 94 5.51 6.94 -5.13
C PRO A 94 4.72 6.26 -4.01
N ILE A 95 5.41 5.94 -2.92
CA ILE A 95 4.81 5.29 -1.75
C ILE A 95 5.00 6.15 -0.51
N PHE A 96 3.91 6.41 0.21
CA PHE A 96 3.95 6.88 1.59
C PHE A 96 3.85 5.67 2.53
N PHE A 97 4.69 5.62 3.54
CA PHE A 97 4.70 4.51 4.48
C PHE A 97 4.78 5.06 5.90
N GLY A 98 3.70 4.89 6.67
CA GLY A 98 3.55 5.37 8.04
C GLY A 98 3.42 4.21 9.02
N HIS A 99 4.10 4.28 10.16
CA HIS A 99 4.05 3.19 11.15
C HIS A 99 4.24 3.65 12.60
N GLY A 100 3.53 3.01 13.53
CA GLY A 100 3.71 3.23 14.96
C GLY A 100 4.96 2.53 15.50
N ASN A 101 5.86 3.23 16.17
CA ASN A 101 7.10 2.66 16.70
C ASN A 101 6.89 1.63 17.83
N SER A 102 5.67 1.57 18.38
CA SER A 102 5.27 0.70 19.49
C SER A 102 4.13 -0.26 19.08
N ASP A 103 3.99 -0.53 17.79
CA ASP A 103 2.96 -1.39 17.23
C ASP A 103 3.15 -2.86 17.66
N PRO A 104 2.24 -3.43 18.47
CA PRO A 104 2.35 -4.80 18.93
C PRO A 104 1.72 -5.82 17.96
N VAL A 105 1.03 -5.36 16.91
CA VAL A 105 0.29 -6.20 15.96
C VAL A 105 1.14 -6.44 14.71
N VAL A 106 1.64 -5.36 14.10
CA VAL A 106 2.60 -5.43 13.00
C VAL A 106 3.91 -4.84 13.52
N PRO A 107 4.88 -5.68 13.92
CA PRO A 107 6.15 -5.19 14.44
C PRO A 107 6.82 -4.22 13.45
N PRO A 108 7.30 -3.04 13.90
CA PRO A 108 7.88 -2.03 13.02
C PRO A 108 9.06 -2.53 12.17
N ALA A 109 9.76 -3.56 12.66
CA ALA A 109 10.83 -4.22 11.92
C ALA A 109 10.36 -4.84 10.58
N LEU A 110 9.12 -5.35 10.49
CA LEU A 110 8.57 -5.91 9.25
C LEU A 110 8.31 -4.80 8.21
N SER A 111 7.81 -3.67 8.67
CA SER A 111 7.58 -2.49 7.85
C SER A 111 8.90 -1.90 7.37
N GLN A 112 9.90 -1.81 8.24
CA GLN A 112 11.24 -1.36 7.87
C GLN A 112 11.87 -2.27 6.80
N LYS A 113 11.82 -3.60 6.96
CA LYS A 113 12.26 -4.55 5.92
C LYS A 113 11.55 -4.31 4.59
N SER A 114 10.25 -4.03 4.62
CA SER A 114 9.45 -3.74 3.43
C SER A 114 9.91 -2.47 2.74
N VAL A 115 10.13 -1.40 3.51
CA VAL A 115 10.66 -0.12 3.02
C VAL A 115 12.03 -0.31 2.40
N ASP A 116 12.93 -1.05 3.06
CA ASP A 116 14.29 -1.31 2.59
C ASP A 116 14.27 -2.09 1.27
N PHE A 117 13.43 -3.12 1.17
CA PHE A 117 13.22 -3.88 -0.06
C PHE A 117 12.72 -2.99 -1.20
N LEU A 118 11.68 -2.19 -0.96
CA LEU A 118 11.09 -1.30 -1.97
C LEU A 118 12.12 -0.27 -2.45
N LYS A 119 12.86 0.37 -1.52
CA LYS A 119 13.93 1.31 -1.85
C LYS A 119 15.06 0.65 -2.63
N SER A 120 15.49 -0.56 -2.25
CA SER A 120 16.52 -1.32 -2.99
C SER A 120 16.06 -1.70 -4.41
N SER A 121 14.75 -1.79 -4.64
CA SER A 121 14.14 -2.05 -5.94
C SER A 121 13.96 -0.77 -6.78
N GLY A 122 14.47 0.38 -6.31
CA GLY A 122 14.38 1.66 -7.00
C GLY A 122 13.02 2.37 -6.88
N ILE A 123 12.15 1.91 -5.97
CA ILE A 123 10.82 2.49 -5.75
C ILE A 123 10.96 3.67 -4.78
N PRO A 124 10.41 4.86 -5.12
CA PRO A 124 10.45 6.01 -4.22
C PRO A 124 9.51 5.81 -3.03
N VAL A 125 10.08 5.72 -1.82
CA VAL A 125 9.34 5.52 -0.57
C VAL A 125 9.67 6.62 0.45
N GLU A 126 8.64 7.32 0.92
CA GLU A 126 8.70 8.16 2.11
C GLU A 126 8.34 7.33 3.34
N TRP A 127 9.23 7.30 4.33
CA TRP A 127 9.07 6.49 5.55
C TRP A 127 8.95 7.40 6.76
N HIS A 128 7.86 7.23 7.49
CA HIS A 128 7.47 8.05 8.63
C HIS A 128 7.13 7.15 9.82
N THR A 129 7.56 7.54 11.02
CA THR A 129 7.29 6.79 12.25
C THR A 129 6.70 7.68 13.32
N TYR A 130 5.76 7.14 14.09
CA TYR A 130 5.00 7.90 15.07
C TYR A 130 4.99 7.19 16.42
N ASN A 131 4.86 7.95 17.52
CA ASN A 131 4.80 7.41 18.88
C ASN A 131 3.40 6.86 19.21
N ILE A 132 2.97 5.86 18.46
CA ILE A 132 1.68 5.18 18.57
C ILE A 132 1.86 3.66 18.48
N LYS A 133 0.81 2.93 18.86
CA LYS A 133 0.71 1.47 18.67
C LYS A 133 0.14 1.15 17.28
N HIS A 134 -0.67 0.12 17.15
CA HIS A 134 -1.41 -0.21 15.92
C HIS A 134 -2.60 0.75 15.73
N SER A 135 -2.32 1.99 15.31
CA SER A 135 -3.34 3.03 15.13
C SER A 135 -2.85 4.11 14.16
N ILE A 136 -3.64 5.17 14.00
CA ILE A 136 -3.34 6.36 13.19
C ILE A 136 -3.35 7.59 14.11
N CYS A 137 -2.49 8.57 13.86
CA CYS A 137 -2.47 9.83 14.60
C CYS A 137 -2.68 11.07 13.70
N ILE A 138 -2.89 12.23 14.32
CA ILE A 138 -3.17 13.46 13.59
C ILE A 138 -1.95 13.97 12.83
N GLU A 139 -0.75 13.72 13.36
CA GLU A 139 0.52 14.03 12.71
C GLU A 139 0.64 13.22 11.42
N GLU A 140 0.38 11.91 11.48
CA GLU A 140 0.38 11.03 10.31
C GLU A 140 -0.63 11.46 9.24
N LEU A 141 -1.85 11.82 9.65
CA LEU A 141 -2.88 12.29 8.72
C LEU A 141 -2.50 13.62 8.05
N LYS A 142 -1.79 14.52 8.75
CA LYS A 142 -1.32 15.79 8.18
C LYS A 142 -0.25 15.54 7.11
N GLU A 143 0.73 14.70 7.42
CA GLU A 143 1.82 14.36 6.50
C GLU A 143 1.30 13.60 5.27
N LEU A 144 0.42 12.61 5.49
CA LEU A 144 -0.28 11.92 4.42
C LEU A 144 -1.11 12.89 3.56
N GLY A 145 -1.81 13.84 4.18
CA GLY A 145 -2.59 14.86 3.46
C GLY A 145 -1.73 15.75 2.56
N MET A 146 -0.57 16.18 3.05
CA MET A 146 0.40 16.95 2.24
C MET A 146 0.94 16.11 1.08
N TRP A 147 1.28 14.85 1.34
CA TRP A 147 1.73 13.90 0.34
C TRP A 147 0.68 13.68 -0.77
N ILE A 148 -0.57 13.40 -0.39
CA ILE A 148 -1.71 13.27 -1.32
C ILE A 148 -1.84 14.55 -2.17
N ALA A 149 -1.84 15.71 -1.52
CA ALA A 149 -2.02 16.98 -2.21
C ALA A 149 -0.90 17.27 -3.21
N GLU A 150 0.34 16.87 -2.94
CA GLU A 150 1.45 17.01 -3.90
C GLU A 150 1.26 16.14 -5.14
N ARG A 151 0.79 14.89 -4.99
CA ARG A 151 0.63 13.95 -6.12
C ARG A 151 -0.58 14.26 -6.99
N LEU A 152 -1.63 14.84 -6.41
CA LEU A 152 -2.85 15.19 -7.13
C LEU A 152 -2.91 16.66 -7.58
N ARG A 153 -1.88 17.46 -7.23
CA ARG A 153 -1.73 18.83 -7.73
C ARG A 153 -1.33 18.82 -9.21
N GLY A 154 -2.01 19.63 -10.03
CA GLY A 154 -1.48 20.05 -11.32
C GLY A 154 -1.47 19.04 -12.48
N ILE A 155 -2.23 17.94 -12.42
CA ILE A 155 -2.52 17.14 -13.63
C ILE A 155 -3.68 17.83 -14.35
N ALA A 156 -3.35 18.84 -15.16
CA ALA A 156 -4.24 19.49 -16.13
C ALA A 156 -4.39 18.63 -17.39
#